data_AF-A0A846U287-F1
#
_entry.id   AF-A0A846U287-F1
#
_cell.length_a   1.000
_cell.length_b   1.000
_cell.length_c   1.000
_cell.angle_alpha   90.00
_cell.angle_beta   90.00
_cell.angle_gamma   90.00
#
_symmetry.space_group_name_H-M   'P 1'
#
loop_
_entity.id
_entity.type
_entity.pdbx_description
1 polymer ?
#
loop_
_entity_poly.entity_id
_entity_poly.type
_entity_poly.pdbx_seq_one_letter_code
_entity_poly.pdbx_strand_id
1 'polypeptide(L)'
;MIPLRFPPRRGARGFSLIEVLCALLIFAVGVLGLLKLQAVSVQQASGARYRAIAAAQAASLIGSLWTTDRSAATLQAQFGSAAGGPGYTSWRASVEASGLPNVAGKAPTVSFTTVPGGGSATASSLATVTIFWKAAGDGDYRNHVVLAQVK
;
A
#
# COMPACT_ATOMS: atom_id res chain seq x y z
N MET A 1 -12.78 60.94 62.88
CA MET A 1 -13.35 59.60 62.60
C MET A 1 -13.13 59.29 61.12
N ILE A 2 -12.36 58.25 60.79
CA ILE A 2 -12.02 57.87 59.41
C ILE A 2 -12.83 56.61 59.05
N PRO A 3 -13.63 56.60 57.97
CA PRO A 3 -14.37 55.40 57.57
C PRO A 3 -13.47 54.42 56.81
N LEU A 4 -13.43 53.16 57.25
CA LEU A 4 -12.79 52.05 56.53
C LEU A 4 -13.73 51.58 55.41
N ARG A 5 -13.31 51.77 54.16
CA ARG A 5 -14.04 51.31 52.97
C ARG A 5 -13.57 49.89 52.62
N PHE A 6 -14.39 48.88 52.89
CA PHE A 6 -14.09 47.50 52.49
C PHE A 6 -14.22 47.32 50.98
N PRO A 7 -13.24 46.72 50.29
CA PRO A 7 -13.34 46.44 48.87
C PRO A 7 -14.45 45.39 48.62
N PRO A 8 -15.21 45.51 47.52
CA PRO A 8 -16.25 44.54 47.20
C PRO A 8 -15.62 43.15 47.00
N ARG A 9 -16.14 42.14 47.71
CA ARG A 9 -15.80 40.74 47.46
C ARG A 9 -16.21 40.40 46.03
N ARG A 10 -15.25 40.23 45.12
CA ARG A 10 -15.52 39.58 43.83
C ARG A 10 -16.07 38.20 44.13
N GLY A 11 -17.33 37.96 43.77
CA GLY A 11 -17.96 36.66 43.97
C GLY A 11 -17.14 35.58 43.29
N ALA A 12 -16.75 34.55 44.06
CA ALA A 12 -16.14 33.36 43.49
C ALA A 12 -17.17 32.73 42.55
N ARG A 13 -16.93 32.83 41.25
CA ARG A 13 -17.71 32.11 40.23
C ARG A 13 -17.26 30.65 40.32
N GLY A 14 -17.99 29.86 41.09
CA GLY A 14 -17.80 28.41 41.15
C GLY A 14 -18.09 27.80 39.79
N PHE A 15 -17.36 26.74 39.44
CA PHE A 15 -17.62 25.97 38.24
C PHE A 15 -18.93 25.19 38.43
N SER A 16 -19.90 25.36 37.52
CA SER A 16 -21.16 24.63 37.60
C SER A 16 -20.96 23.18 37.13
N LEU A 17 -21.69 22.23 37.71
CA LEU A 17 -21.62 20.80 37.36
C LEU A 17 -21.97 20.57 35.88
N ILE A 18 -22.90 21.38 35.34
CA ILE A 18 -23.26 21.34 33.92
C ILE A 18 -22.12 21.80 33.01
N GLU A 19 -21.29 22.74 33.49
CA GLU A 19 -20.18 23.29 32.71
C GLU A 19 -19.04 22.27 32.58
N VAL A 20 -18.77 21.49 33.64
CA VAL A 20 -17.83 20.37 33.58
C VAL A 20 -18.34 19.29 32.62
N LEU A 21 -19.63 18.97 32.69
CA LEU A 21 -20.24 17.93 31.87
C LEU A 21 -20.21 18.31 30.38
N CYS A 22 -20.51 19.57 30.05
CA CYS A 22 -20.35 20.08 28.68
C CYS A 22 -18.88 20.06 28.22
N ALA A 23 -17.93 20.46 29.07
CA ALA A 23 -16.50 20.43 28.73
C ALA A 23 -16.01 18.99 28.46
N LEU A 24 -16.39 18.03 29.30
CA LEU A 24 -16.07 16.61 29.12
C LEU A 24 -16.72 16.03 27.86
N LEU A 25 -17.96 16.41 27.55
CA LEU A 25 -18.65 15.98 26.34
C LEU A 25 -17.90 16.44 25.08
N ILE A 26 -17.58 17.73 25.00
CA ILE A 26 -16.85 18.30 23.86
C ILE A 26 -15.46 17.66 23.74
N PHE A 27 -14.77 17.47 24.87
CA PHE A 27 -13.47 16.82 24.92
C PHE A 27 -13.53 15.36 24.43
N ALA A 28 -14.52 14.59 24.88
CA ALA A 28 -14.71 13.20 24.47
C ALA A 28 -14.96 13.10 22.95
N VAL A 29 -15.80 13.97 22.38
CA VAL A 29 -16.01 14.04 20.93
C VAL A 29 -14.70 14.39 20.20
N GLY A 30 -13.91 15.32 20.73
CA GLY A 30 -12.61 15.68 20.18
C GLY A 30 -11.63 14.50 20.14
N VAL A 31 -11.53 13.73 21.23
CA VAL A 31 -10.65 12.55 21.30
C VAL A 31 -11.10 11.46 20.33
N LEU A 32 -12.41 11.19 20.22
CA LEU A 32 -12.93 10.22 19.23
C LEU A 32 -12.60 10.64 17.79
N GLY A 33 -12.70 11.93 17.48
CA GLY A 33 -12.30 12.48 16.19
C GLY A 33 -10.82 12.24 15.89
N LEU A 34 -9.94 12.46 16.87
CA LEU A 34 -8.50 12.23 16.73
C LEU A 34 -8.17 10.74 16.54
N LEU A 35 -8.79 9.85 17.31
CA LEU A 35 -8.60 8.40 17.19
C LEU A 35 -9.02 7.89 15.81
N LYS A 36 -10.14 8.40 15.27
CA LYS A 36 -10.59 8.07 13.91
C LYS A 36 -9.56 8.51 12.86
N LEU A 37 -9.03 9.72 12.98
CA LEU A 37 -7.99 10.20 12.08
C LEU A 37 -6.72 9.33 12.16
N GLN A 38 -6.30 8.96 13.37
CA GLN A 38 -5.14 8.09 13.58
C GLN A 38 -5.35 6.72 12.92
N ALA A 39 -6.53 6.11 13.10
CA ALA A 39 -6.87 4.84 12.47
C ALA A 39 -6.81 4.90 10.94
N VAL A 40 -7.38 5.95 10.33
CA VAL A 40 -7.33 6.15 8.88
C VAL A 40 -5.90 6.36 8.39
N SER A 41 -5.10 7.17 9.10
CA SER A 41 -3.70 7.41 8.74
C SER A 41 -2.87 6.12 8.75
N VAL A 42 -3.06 5.27 9.75
CA VAL A 42 -2.38 3.95 9.83
C VAL A 42 -2.83 3.02 8.70
N GLN A 43 -4.11 3.02 8.35
CA GLN A 43 -4.63 2.23 7.24
C GLN A 43 -4.03 2.68 5.90
N GLN A 44 -3.96 4.00 5.67
CA GLN A 44 -3.34 4.57 4.47
C GLN A 44 -1.84 4.25 4.40
N ALA A 45 -1.11 4.39 5.50
CA ALA A 45 0.31 4.06 5.57
C ALA A 45 0.56 2.57 5.25
N SER A 46 -0.27 1.68 5.80
CA SER A 46 -0.21 0.24 5.50
C SER A 46 -0.49 -0.04 4.02
N GLY A 47 -1.51 0.59 3.45
CA GLY A 47 -1.82 0.47 2.03
C GLY A 47 -0.70 0.96 1.11
N ALA A 48 -0.04 2.07 1.46
CA ALA A 48 1.12 2.57 0.73
C ALA A 48 2.31 1.60 0.83
N ARG A 49 2.57 1.05 2.03
CA ARG A 49 3.61 0.03 2.24
C ARG A 49 3.41 -1.19 1.36
N TYR A 50 2.19 -1.74 1.28
CA TYR A 50 1.93 -2.91 0.43
C TYR A 50 2.19 -2.62 -1.05
N ARG A 51 1.79 -1.45 -1.55
CA ARG A 51 2.09 -1.04 -2.93
C ARG A 51 3.60 -0.90 -3.17
N ALA A 52 4.34 -0.37 -2.20
CA ALA A 52 5.79 -0.25 -2.30
C ALA A 52 6.49 -1.62 -2.34
N ILE A 53 6.05 -2.57 -1.49
CA ILE A 53 6.58 -3.95 -1.50
C ILE A 53 6.29 -4.63 -2.85
N ALA A 54 5.06 -4.51 -3.36
CA ALA A 54 4.69 -5.06 -4.66
C ALA A 54 5.53 -4.43 -5.79
N ALA A 55 5.73 -3.12 -5.78
CA ALA A 55 6.57 -2.44 -6.77
C ALA A 55 8.03 -2.91 -6.71
N ALA A 56 8.60 -3.09 -5.51
CA ALA A 56 9.97 -3.61 -5.35
C ALA A 56 10.11 -5.04 -5.90
N GLN A 57 9.12 -5.90 -5.65
CA GLN A 57 9.12 -7.28 -6.15
C GLN A 57 8.92 -7.36 -7.67
N ALA A 58 8.13 -6.46 -8.24
CA ALA A 58 8.01 -6.31 -9.69
C ALA A 58 9.31 -5.81 -10.31
N ALA A 59 9.96 -4.82 -9.71
CA ALA A 59 11.25 -4.30 -10.15
C ALA A 59 12.36 -5.37 -10.09
N SER A 60 12.37 -6.21 -9.05
CA SER A 60 13.29 -7.34 -8.93
C SER A 60 13.11 -8.36 -10.07
N LEU A 61 11.86 -8.69 -10.42
CA LEU A 61 11.60 -9.55 -11.59
C LEU A 61 12.07 -8.90 -12.88
N ILE A 62 11.76 -7.62 -13.08
CA ILE A 62 12.19 -6.90 -14.28
C ILE A 62 13.72 -6.93 -14.38
N GLY A 63 14.44 -6.74 -13.27
CA GLY A 63 15.89 -6.90 -13.22
C GLY A 63 16.37 -8.26 -13.70
N SER A 64 15.74 -9.36 -13.29
CA SER A 64 16.12 -10.71 -13.74
C SER A 64 15.77 -11.00 -15.21
N LEU A 65 14.74 -10.35 -15.76
CA LEU A 65 14.45 -10.41 -17.19
C LEU A 65 15.56 -9.78 -18.03
N TRP A 66 16.23 -8.74 -17.52
CA TRP A 66 17.30 -8.03 -18.24
C TRP A 66 18.60 -8.82 -18.28
N THR A 67 18.80 -9.75 -17.34
CA THR A 67 19.97 -10.62 -17.27
C THR A 67 19.77 -11.95 -18.00
N THR A 68 18.55 -12.24 -18.46
CA THR A 68 18.19 -13.46 -19.19
C THR A 68 18.16 -13.20 -20.70
N ASP A 69 18.23 -14.25 -21.52
CA ASP A 69 17.96 -14.16 -22.95
C ASP A 69 16.61 -13.47 -23.20
N ARG A 70 16.62 -12.41 -24.02
CA ARG A 70 15.50 -11.47 -24.17
C ARG A 70 14.45 -11.91 -25.19
N SER A 71 14.62 -13.09 -25.79
CA SER A 71 13.61 -13.66 -26.68
C SER A 71 12.32 -13.92 -25.91
N ALA A 72 11.19 -13.47 -26.47
CA ALA A 72 9.88 -13.61 -25.84
C ALA A 72 9.55 -15.08 -25.50
N ALA A 73 9.97 -16.03 -26.33
CA ALA A 73 9.76 -17.45 -26.09
C ALA A 73 10.50 -17.94 -24.84
N THR A 74 11.77 -17.56 -24.67
CA THR A 74 12.57 -17.95 -23.49
C THR A 74 12.05 -17.28 -22.23
N LEU A 75 11.74 -15.98 -22.29
CA LEU A 75 11.15 -15.25 -21.16
C LEU A 75 9.80 -15.84 -20.75
N GLN A 76 8.93 -16.16 -21.73
CA GLN A 76 7.64 -16.79 -21.47
C GLN A 76 7.80 -18.18 -20.83
N ALA A 77 8.75 -19.00 -21.30
CA ALA A 77 8.99 -20.32 -20.73
C ALA A 77 9.58 -20.26 -19.30
N GLN A 78 10.44 -19.28 -19.02
CA GLN A 78 11.12 -19.16 -17.73
C GLN A 78 10.30 -18.40 -16.66
N PHE A 79 9.66 -17.30 -17.05
CA PHE A 79 9.02 -16.35 -16.15
C PHE A 79 7.51 -16.19 -16.38
N GLY A 80 6.96 -16.77 -17.45
CA GLY A 80 5.53 -16.69 -17.74
C GLY A 80 4.71 -17.48 -16.72
N SER A 81 3.70 -16.83 -16.14
CA SER A 81 2.83 -17.45 -15.13
C SER A 81 2.04 -18.66 -15.64
N ALA A 82 1.66 -18.67 -16.91
CA ALA A 82 0.97 -19.80 -17.55
C ALA A 82 1.93 -20.98 -17.84
N ALA A 83 3.22 -20.70 -18.07
CA ALA A 83 4.22 -21.73 -18.32
C ALA A 83 4.74 -22.35 -17.01
N GLY A 84 4.70 -21.60 -15.89
CA GLY A 84 5.12 -22.09 -14.58
C GLY A 84 6.62 -22.39 -14.50
N GLY A 85 7.43 -21.68 -15.28
CA GLY A 85 8.88 -21.89 -15.34
C GLY A 85 9.60 -21.65 -14.01
N PRO A 86 10.86 -22.12 -13.88
CA PRO A 86 11.62 -22.04 -12.63
C PRO A 86 11.90 -20.60 -12.17
N GLY A 87 12.07 -19.66 -13.11
CA GLY A 87 12.20 -18.24 -12.80
C GLY A 87 10.93 -17.65 -12.19
N TYR A 88 9.76 -18.03 -12.73
CA TYR A 88 8.46 -17.62 -12.18
C TYR A 88 8.21 -18.21 -10.78
N THR A 89 8.47 -19.51 -10.57
CA THR A 89 8.20 -20.16 -9.29
C THR A 89 9.10 -19.64 -8.17
N SER A 90 10.39 -19.40 -8.47
CA SER A 90 11.32 -18.76 -7.55
C SER A 90 10.87 -17.34 -7.18
N TRP A 91 10.53 -16.52 -8.19
CA TRP A 91 10.03 -15.17 -7.95
C TRP A 91 8.72 -15.16 -7.16
N ARG A 92 7.79 -16.06 -7.48
CA ARG A 92 6.52 -16.22 -6.75
C ARG A 92 6.77 -16.55 -5.28
N ALA A 93 7.73 -17.43 -4.97
CA ALA A 93 8.09 -17.72 -3.59
C ALA A 93 8.64 -16.47 -2.86
N SER A 94 9.41 -15.61 -3.55
CA SER A 94 9.83 -14.32 -3.00
C SER A 94 8.65 -13.38 -2.75
N VAL A 95 7.66 -13.31 -3.66
CA VAL A 95 6.42 -12.54 -3.46
C VAL A 95 5.67 -13.06 -2.23
N GLU A 96 5.56 -14.38 -2.06
CA GLU A 96 4.91 -15.01 -0.91
C GLU A 96 5.64 -14.73 0.41
N ALA A 97 6.97 -14.63 0.38
CA ALA A 97 7.80 -14.27 1.53
C ALA A 97 7.90 -12.75 1.80
N SER A 98 7.39 -11.90 0.92
CA SER A 98 7.58 -10.44 0.98
C SER A 98 6.82 -9.71 2.11
N GLY A 99 5.92 -10.40 2.80
CA GLY A 99 5.04 -9.81 3.83
C GLY A 99 3.79 -9.13 3.27
N LEU A 100 3.48 -9.33 1.98
CA LEU A 100 2.19 -8.97 1.41
C LEU A 100 1.07 -9.88 1.98
N PRO A 101 -0.09 -9.32 2.33
CA PRO A 101 -1.17 -10.10 2.94
C PRO A 101 -1.93 -10.93 1.90
N ASN A 102 -2.21 -12.20 2.24
CA ASN A 102 -3.05 -13.13 1.48
C ASN A 102 -2.66 -13.38 0.01
N VAL A 103 -1.40 -13.24 -0.34
CA VAL A 103 -0.93 -13.45 -1.74
C VAL A 103 -1.05 -14.89 -2.23
N ALA A 104 -1.02 -15.87 -1.31
CA ALA A 104 -1.23 -17.28 -1.66
C ALA A 104 -2.64 -17.58 -2.21
N GLY A 105 -3.63 -16.76 -1.85
CA GLY A 105 -5.02 -16.94 -2.30
C GLY A 105 -5.26 -16.47 -3.75
N LYS A 106 -4.33 -15.71 -4.33
CA LYS A 106 -4.36 -15.32 -5.74
C LYS A 106 -2.94 -15.13 -6.28
N ALA A 107 -2.47 -16.08 -7.07
CA ALA A 107 -1.12 -16.08 -7.61
C ALA A 107 -0.86 -14.84 -8.51
N PRO A 108 0.37 -14.29 -8.47
CA PRO A 108 0.76 -13.20 -9.34
C PRO A 108 0.84 -13.66 -10.81
N THR A 109 0.52 -12.76 -11.73
CA THR A 109 0.47 -13.03 -13.17
C THR A 109 1.61 -12.35 -13.89
N VAL A 110 2.28 -13.08 -14.77
CA VAL A 110 3.34 -12.57 -15.64
C VAL A 110 3.08 -13.08 -17.05
N SER A 111 3.05 -12.17 -18.02
CA SER A 111 2.88 -12.50 -19.44
C SER A 111 3.82 -11.68 -20.30
N PHE A 112 4.24 -12.25 -21.43
CA PHE A 112 5.12 -11.61 -22.40
C PHE A 112 4.43 -11.53 -23.75
N THR A 113 4.55 -10.39 -24.41
CA THR A 113 4.08 -10.20 -25.79
C THR A 113 5.23 -9.70 -26.63
N THR A 114 5.36 -10.23 -27.85
CA THR A 114 6.35 -9.72 -28.81
C THR A 114 5.87 -8.37 -29.34
N VAL A 115 6.77 -7.41 -29.35
CA VAL A 115 6.59 -6.11 -30.00
C VAL A 115 7.47 -6.14 -31.25
N PRO A 116 6.86 -6.23 -32.46
CA PRO A 116 7.61 -6.21 -33.70
C PRO A 116 8.46 -4.93 -33.79
N GLY A 117 9.71 -5.08 -34.18
CA GLY A 117 10.53 -3.93 -34.59
C GLY A 117 10.12 -3.50 -35.99
N GLY A 118 9.74 -2.23 -36.18
CA GLY A 118 9.53 -1.68 -37.51
C GLY A 118 10.87 -1.42 -38.22
N GLY A 119 10.98 -1.76 -39.50
CA GLY A 119 12.20 -1.55 -40.30
C GLY A 119 13.38 -2.41 -39.82
N SER A 120 14.57 -1.81 -39.69
CA SER A 120 15.79 -2.48 -39.19
C SER A 120 15.84 -2.63 -37.66
N ALA A 121 14.75 -2.35 -36.93
CA ALA A 121 14.73 -2.44 -35.49
C ALA A 121 14.60 -3.89 -35.01
N THR A 122 15.42 -4.29 -34.03
CA THR A 122 15.28 -5.58 -33.34
C THR A 122 13.93 -5.66 -32.62
N ALA A 123 13.25 -6.80 -32.75
CA ALA A 123 12.03 -7.10 -32.00
C ALA A 123 12.27 -7.00 -30.49
N SER A 124 11.29 -6.49 -29.74
CA SER A 124 11.35 -6.37 -28.28
C SER A 124 10.26 -7.22 -27.63
N SER A 125 10.38 -7.49 -26.34
CA SER A 125 9.39 -8.22 -25.55
C SER A 125 8.77 -7.28 -24.52
N LEU A 126 7.44 -7.12 -24.52
CA LEU A 126 6.72 -6.38 -23.49
C LEU A 126 6.26 -7.36 -22.40
N ALA A 127 6.83 -7.23 -21.21
CA ALA A 127 6.47 -7.97 -20.02
C ALA A 127 5.37 -7.22 -19.26
N THR A 128 4.28 -7.93 -18.95
CA THR A 128 3.21 -7.44 -18.06
C THR A 128 3.27 -8.22 -16.77
N VAL A 129 3.60 -7.55 -15.67
CA VAL A 129 3.71 -8.13 -14.33
C VAL A 129 2.55 -7.61 -13.49
N THR A 130 1.76 -8.50 -12.93
CA THR A 130 0.65 -8.18 -12.02
C THR A 130 0.80 -8.91 -10.70
N ILE A 131 0.87 -8.17 -9.61
CA ILE A 131 0.92 -8.71 -8.25
C ILE A 131 -0.41 -8.42 -7.56
N PHE A 132 -0.95 -9.41 -6.85
CA PHE A 132 -2.19 -9.29 -6.09
C PHE A 132 -1.93 -9.42 -4.60
N TRP A 133 -2.69 -8.70 -3.77
CA TRP A 133 -2.71 -8.88 -2.32
C TRP A 133 -4.10 -8.52 -1.77
N LYS A 134 -4.44 -9.01 -0.59
CA LYS A 134 -5.71 -8.70 0.08
C LYS A 134 -5.46 -8.38 1.55
N ALA A 135 -5.58 -7.11 1.90
CA ALA A 135 -5.41 -6.66 3.28
C ALA A 135 -6.53 -7.19 4.18
N ALA A 136 -6.27 -7.28 5.49
CA ALA A 136 -7.30 -7.63 6.46
C ALA A 136 -8.42 -6.57 6.42
N GLY A 137 -9.65 -7.01 6.16
CA GLY A 137 -10.82 -6.14 6.03
C GLY A 137 -11.16 -5.70 4.61
N ASP A 138 -10.30 -5.95 3.60
CA ASP A 138 -10.69 -5.76 2.20
C ASP A 138 -11.64 -6.89 1.76
N GLY A 139 -12.71 -6.56 1.03
CA GLY A 139 -13.62 -7.54 0.41
C GLY A 139 -12.98 -8.25 -0.78
N ASP A 140 -12.18 -7.50 -1.56
CA ASP A 140 -11.57 -7.93 -2.81
C ASP A 140 -10.04 -7.84 -2.81
N TYR A 141 -9.40 -8.50 -3.78
CA TYR A 141 -7.96 -8.37 -4.00
C TYR A 141 -7.61 -7.02 -4.62
N ARG A 142 -6.58 -6.39 -4.08
CA ARG A 142 -5.88 -5.26 -4.70
C ARG A 142 -4.86 -5.79 -5.70
N ASN A 143 -4.49 -4.97 -6.66
CA ASN A 143 -3.47 -5.29 -7.66
C ASN A 143 -2.46 -4.15 -7.86
N HIS A 144 -1.28 -4.52 -8.32
CA HIS A 144 -0.27 -3.61 -8.85
C HIS A 144 0.23 -4.17 -10.17
N VAL A 145 0.17 -3.36 -11.23
CA VAL A 145 0.52 -3.74 -12.60
C VAL A 145 1.71 -2.91 -13.05
N VAL A 146 2.72 -3.57 -13.60
CA VAL A 146 3.90 -2.93 -14.20
C VAL A 146 4.11 -3.50 -15.60
N LEU A 147 4.38 -2.59 -16.53
CA LEU A 147 4.73 -2.92 -17.92
C LEU A 147 6.22 -2.61 -18.09
N ALA A 148 6.97 -3.57 -18.61
CA ALA A 148 8.40 -3.40 -18.88
C ALA A 148 8.71 -3.87 -20.31
N GLN A 149 9.29 -2.98 -21.10
CA GLN A 149 9.80 -3.34 -22.42
C GLN A 149 11.24 -3.81 -22.29
N VAL A 150 11.50 -5.02 -22.77
CA VAL A 150 12.79 -5.69 -22.79
C VAL A 150 13.26 -5.73 -24.24
N LYS A 151 14.37 -5.07 -24.56
CA LYS A 151 14.92 -4.94 -25.92
C LYS A 151 16.24 -5.69 -26.06
#